data_AF-A0A3A8RRD5-F1
#
_entry.id   AF-A0A3A8RRD5-F1
#
_cell.length_a   1.000
_cell.length_b   1.000
_cell.length_c   1.000
_cell.angle_alpha   90.00
_cell.angle_beta   90.00
_cell.angle_gamma   90.00
#
_symmetry.space_group_name_H-M   'P 1'
#
loop_
_entity.id
_entity.type
_entity.pdbx_description
1 polymer ?
#
loop_
_entity_poly.entity_id
_entity_poly.type
_entity_poly.pdbx_seq_one_letter_code
_entity_poly.pdbx_strand_id
1 'polypeptide(L)' 'MSTAPNLTPPEPAAVAPVRRPELDDAPPLLGSWRNIYILVLGAFVLFVAVFWGLTEAYA' A
#
# COMPACT_ATOMS: atom_id res chain seq x y z
N MET A 1 -28.52 50.64 20.38
CA MET A 1 -28.31 49.91 19.11
C MET A 1 -27.17 48.93 19.32
N SER A 2 -27.45 47.62 19.26
CA SER A 2 -26.46 46.54 19.29
C SER A 2 -25.76 46.41 17.95
N THR A 3 -24.44 46.19 17.96
CA THR A 3 -23.77 45.45 16.88
C THR A 3 -22.63 44.63 17.51
N ALA A 4 -22.82 43.31 17.53
CA ALA A 4 -21.98 42.31 18.17
C ALA A 4 -20.57 42.22 17.55
N PRO A 5 -19.57 41.71 18.30
CA PRO A 5 -18.24 41.46 17.74
C PRO A 5 -18.31 40.39 16.65
N ASN A 6 -17.63 40.64 15.54
CA ASN A 6 -17.54 39.72 14.41
C ASN A 6 -16.76 38.46 14.83
N LEU A 7 -17.50 37.40 15.16
CA LEU A 7 -16.96 36.07 15.41
C LEU A 7 -16.99 35.29 14.10
N THR A 8 -16.10 35.62 13.16
CA THR A 8 -15.83 34.68 12.06
C THR A 8 -15.06 33.51 12.67
N PRO A 9 -15.60 32.28 12.68
CA PRO A 9 -14.83 31.13 13.12
C PRO A 9 -13.61 31.02 12.21
N PRO A 10 -12.39 30.83 12.74
CA PRO A 10 -11.24 30.56 11.89
C PRO A 10 -11.58 29.33 11.03
N GLU A 11 -11.57 29.52 9.71
CA GLU A 11 -11.66 28.41 8.77
C GLU A 11 -10.63 27.37 9.21
N PRO A 12 -11.04 26.12 9.51
CA PRO A 12 -10.12 25.12 10.03
C PRO A 12 -9.04 24.96 8.97
N ALA A 13 -7.86 25.48 9.29
CA ALA A 13 -6.67 25.45 8.44
C ALA A 13 -6.60 24.04 7.85
N ALA A 14 -6.63 23.95 6.52
CA ALA A 14 -6.67 22.71 5.77
C ALA A 14 -5.71 21.72 6.43
N VAL A 15 -6.29 20.79 7.20
CA VAL A 15 -5.52 19.82 7.96
C VAL A 15 -4.82 18.98 6.92
N ALA A 16 -3.50 19.11 6.82
CA ALA A 16 -2.69 18.23 5.98
C ALA A 16 -3.15 16.79 6.25
N PRO A 17 -3.37 15.97 5.20
CA PRO A 17 -3.99 14.66 5.36
C PRO A 17 -3.23 13.90 6.45
N VAL A 18 -3.95 13.60 7.54
CA VAL A 18 -3.42 12.83 8.66
C VAL A 18 -2.97 11.49 8.08
N ARG A 19 -1.65 11.27 7.96
CA ARG A 19 -1.11 9.96 7.61
C ARG A 19 -1.64 9.00 8.67
N ARG A 20 -2.53 8.09 8.27
CA ARG A 20 -3.09 7.03 9.13
C ARG A 20 -2.09 5.88 9.16
N PRO A 21 -1.27 5.74 10.22
CA PRO A 21 -0.19 4.75 10.26
C PRO A 21 -0.74 3.33 10.23
N GLU A 22 -1.97 3.13 10.73
CA GLU A 22 -2.75 1.90 10.61
C GLU A 22 -3.05 1.45 9.17
N LEU A 23 -2.82 2.28 8.14
CA LEU A 23 -2.88 1.85 6.72
C LEU A 23 -1.50 1.61 6.11
N ASP A 24 -0.43 2.02 6.79
CA ASP A 24 0.98 1.72 6.47
C ASP A 24 1.39 0.35 7.06
N ASP A 25 0.41 -0.55 7.22
CA ASP A 25 0.55 -1.96 7.62
C ASP A 25 1.32 -2.73 6.53
N ALA A 26 2.61 -2.45 6.42
CA ALA A 26 3.52 -3.25 5.63
C ALA A 26 3.67 -4.61 6.35
N PRO A 27 3.35 -5.73 5.68
CA PRO A 27 3.33 -7.03 6.32
C PRO A 27 4.68 -7.38 6.97
N PRO A 28 4.67 -7.88 8.21
CA PRO A 28 5.85 -7.93 9.10
C PRO A 28 6.96 -8.86 8.61
N LEU A 29 6.63 -9.82 7.73
CA LEU A 29 7.58 -10.84 7.26
C LEU A 29 8.63 -10.29 6.29
N LEU A 30 8.28 -9.27 5.49
CA LEU A 30 9.16 -8.74 4.43
C LEU A 30 9.28 -7.20 4.46
N GLY A 31 8.64 -6.54 5.43
CA GLY A 31 8.77 -5.11 5.72
C GLY A 31 8.21 -4.16 4.65
N SER A 32 7.86 -4.66 3.46
CA SER A 32 7.27 -3.88 2.37
C SER A 32 6.44 -4.77 1.44
N TRP A 33 5.28 -4.26 1.00
CA TRP A 33 4.45 -4.88 -0.04
C TRP A 33 5.23 -5.16 -1.34
N ARG A 34 6.17 -4.28 -1.69
CA ARG A 34 7.05 -4.48 -2.85
C ARG A 34 7.80 -5.80 -2.80
N ASN A 35 8.33 -6.16 -1.62
CA ASN A 35 9.12 -7.37 -1.45
C ASN A 35 8.25 -8.62 -1.58
N ILE A 36 7.00 -8.55 -1.10
CA ILE A 36 6.03 -9.62 -1.31
C ILE A 36 5.70 -9.77 -2.80
N TYR A 37 5.45 -8.68 -3.52
CA TYR A 37 5.18 -8.75 -4.95
C TYR A 37 6.35 -9.37 -5.72
N ILE A 38 7.59 -8.99 -5.40
CA ILE A 38 8.78 -9.57 -6.01
C ILE A 38 8.89 -11.07 -5.69
N LEU A 39 8.67 -11.46 -4.44
CA LEU A 39 8.72 -12.87 -4.03
C LEU A 39 7.67 -13.70 -4.77
N VAL A 40 6.42 -13.25 -4.78
CA VAL A 40 5.30 -13.96 -5.42
C VAL A 40 5.53 -14.05 -6.92
N LEU A 41 5.96 -12.96 -7.56
CA LEU A 41 6.24 -12.96 -8.99
C LEU A 41 7.42 -13.87 -9.33
N GLY A 42 8.48 -13.87 -8.50
CA GLY A 42 9.61 -14.77 -8.66
C GLY A 42 9.22 -16.24 -8.53
N ALA A 43 8.43 -16.59 -7.51
CA ALA A 43 7.93 -17.94 -7.31
C ALA A 43 7.04 -18.38 -8.48
N PHE A 44 6.18 -17.49 -8.99
CA PHE A 44 5.36 -17.78 -10.16
C PHE A 44 6.20 -18.11 -11.40
N VAL A 45 7.19 -17.26 -11.73
CA VAL A 45 8.09 -17.49 -12.88
C VAL A 45 8.88 -18.79 -12.71
N LEU A 46 9.35 -19.08 -11.48
CA LEU A 46 10.03 -20.33 -11.17
C LEU A 46 9.13 -21.53 -11.43
N PHE A 47 7.88 -21.51 -10.96
CA PHE A 47 6.93 -22.60 -11.23
C PHE A 47 6.70 -22.78 -12.73
N VAL A 48 6.47 -21.69 -13.48
CA VAL A 48 6.32 -21.75 -14.94
C VAL A 48 7.53 -22.43 -15.58
N ALA A 49 8.75 -22.03 -15.21
CA ALA A 49 9.97 -22.63 -15.77
C ALA A 49 10.12 -24.12 -15.42
N VAL A 50 9.80 -24.50 -14.18
CA VAL A 50 9.82 -25.90 -13.73
C VAL A 50 8.80 -26.72 -14.52
N PHE A 51 7.54 -26.28 -14.57
CA PHE A 51 6.50 -27.01 -15.29
C PHE A 51 6.77 -27.07 -16.79
N TRP A 52 7.29 -26.00 -17.39
CA TRP A 52 7.75 -26.00 -18.77
C TRP A 52 8.80 -27.09 -19.01
N GLY A 53 9.84 -27.13 -18.17
CA GLY A 53 10.88 -28.15 -18.26
C GLY A 53 10.35 -29.58 -18.09
N LEU A 54 9.38 -29.78 -17.19
CA LEU A 54 8.70 -31.07 -17.05
C LEU A 54 7.88 -31.40 -18.31
N THR A 55 7.12 -30.45 -18.85
CA THR A 55 6.34 -30.68 -20.07
C THR A 55 7.26 -31.08 -21.22
N GLU A 56 8.37 -30.37 -21.44
CA GLU A 56 9.35 -30.74 -22.48
C GLU A 56 10.00 -32.11 -22.23
N ALA A 57 10.26 -32.48 -20.98
CA ALA A 57 10.90 -33.75 -20.65
C ALA A 57 9.98 -34.98 -20.84
N TYR A 58 8.65 -34.77 -20.80
CA TYR A 58 7.66 -35.85 -20.79
C TYR A 58 6.64 -35.80 -21.95
N ALA A 59 6.67 -34.76 -22.81
CA ALA A 59 5.90 -34.67 -24.04
C ALA A 59 6.56 -35.49 -25.17
#